data_AF-A0A7C4VCK2-F1
#
_entry.id   AF-A0A7C4VCK2-F1
#
_cell.length_a   1.000
_cell.length_b   1.000
_cell.length_c   1.000
_cell.angle_alpha   90.00
_cell.angle_beta   90.00
_cell.angle_gamma   90.00
#
_symmetry.space_group_name_H-M   'P 1'
#
loop_
_entity.id
_entity.type
_entity.pdbx_description
1 polymer ?
#
loop_
_entity_poly.entity_id
_entity_poly.type
_entity_poly.pdbx_seq_one_letter_code
_entity_poly.pdbx_strand_id
1 'polypeptide(L)'
;MSRLYLTAREYEALLKKQGGACCVEHCEETADLIGEHSTPNAWRRAKPDQLMCAACHKVKTLRDIKAIWKAKRLNGAALSQYERRKRYGAQLRGRPFEQPHRPSSGEAPWKR
;
A
#
# COMPACT_ATOMS: atom_id res chain seq x y z
N MET A 1 15.77 14.96 -1.24
CA MET A 1 15.17 13.67 -0.82
C MET A 1 15.79 13.26 0.50
N SER A 2 15.00 12.90 1.52
CA SER A 2 15.54 12.40 2.78
C SER A 2 16.00 10.94 2.63
N ARG A 3 17.15 10.61 3.22
CA ARG A 3 17.69 9.24 3.29
C ARG A 3 16.69 8.35 4.03
N LEU A 4 16.40 7.16 3.50
CA LEU A 4 15.44 6.20 4.10
C LEU A 4 16.09 5.08 4.92
N TYR A 5 17.41 5.01 4.91
CA TYR A 5 18.20 4.05 5.70
C TYR A 5 18.69 4.72 6.97
N LEU A 6 18.81 3.92 8.04
CA LEU A 6 19.48 4.34 9.26
C LEU A 6 20.94 4.68 8.98
N THR A 7 21.44 5.74 9.60
CA THR A 7 22.88 5.96 9.80
C THR A 7 23.39 5.09 10.94
N ALA A 8 24.70 4.90 11.06
CA ALA A 8 25.29 4.13 12.17
C ALA A 8 24.87 4.70 13.54
N ARG A 9 24.91 6.03 13.69
CA ARG A 9 24.48 6.71 14.93
C ARG A 9 22.99 6.53 15.22
N GLU A 10 22.14 6.56 14.20
CA GLU A 10 20.70 6.30 14.36
C GLU A 10 20.44 4.84 14.73
N TYR A 11 21.20 3.91 14.16
CA TYR A 11 21.14 2.49 14.50
C TYR A 11 21.54 2.25 15.96
N GLU A 12 22.68 2.78 16.40
CA GLU A 12 23.14 2.67 17.79
C GLU A 12 22.15 3.30 18.78
N ALA A 13 21.57 4.45 18.44
CA ALA A 13 20.54 5.09 19.27
C ALA A 13 19.29 4.22 19.39
N LEU A 14 18.85 3.58 18.30
CA LEU A 14 17.74 2.62 18.30
C LEU A 14 18.06 1.38 19.12
N LEU A 15 19.25 0.81 18.94
CA LEU A 15 19.72 -0.35 19.70
C LEU A 15 19.73 -0.06 21.19
N LYS A 16 20.28 1.09 21.60
CA LYS A 16 20.28 1.53 23.00
C LYS A 16 18.87 1.72 23.54
N LYS A 17 17.96 2.28 22.74
CA LYS A 17 16.55 2.47 23.13
C LYS A 17 15.83 1.13 23.35
N GLN A 18 16.23 0.08 22.64
CA GLN A 18 15.70 -1.27 22.77
C GLN A 18 16.41 -2.13 23.83
N GLY A 19 17.34 -1.55 24.61
CA GLY A 19 18.10 -2.30 25.60
C GLY A 19 19.14 -3.24 25.01
N GLY A 20 19.56 -3.03 23.77
CA GLY A 20 20.63 -3.82 23.13
C GLY A 20 20.17 -5.08 22.41
N ALA A 21 18.86 -5.35 22.34
CA ALA A 21 18.31 -6.56 21.76
C ALA A 21 17.19 -6.29 20.73
N CYS A 22 16.71 -7.35 20.12
CA CYS A 22 15.54 -7.37 19.24
C CYS A 22 14.33 -6.69 19.91
N CYS A 23 13.56 -5.93 19.13
CA CYS A 23 12.39 -5.18 19.63
C CYS A 23 11.19 -6.05 20.06
N VAL A 24 11.25 -7.37 19.85
CA VAL A 24 10.18 -8.30 20.20
C VAL A 24 10.33 -8.73 21.65
N GLU A 25 9.23 -8.66 22.39
CA GLU A 25 9.17 -9.09 23.79
C GLU A 25 9.68 -10.53 23.94
N HIS A 26 10.55 -10.75 24.94
CA HIS A 26 11.21 -12.03 25.23
C HIS A 26 12.18 -12.55 24.15
N CYS A 27 12.57 -11.74 23.16
CA CYS A 27 13.66 -12.08 22.25
C CYS A 27 14.97 -11.44 22.69
N GLU A 28 15.92 -12.27 23.11
CA GLU A 28 17.24 -11.83 23.61
C GLU A 28 18.31 -11.75 22.50
N GLU A 29 17.91 -11.88 21.22
CA GLU A 29 18.86 -11.79 20.12
C GLU A 29 19.49 -10.39 20.06
N THR A 30 20.81 -10.34 20.00
CA THR A 30 21.61 -9.11 19.97
C THR A 30 22.40 -8.94 18.69
N ALA A 31 22.61 -10.03 17.94
CA ALA A 31 23.39 -10.02 16.70
C ALA A 31 22.50 -9.88 15.46
N ASP A 32 23.11 -9.37 14.38
CA ASP A 32 22.50 -9.30 13.04
C ASP A 32 21.10 -8.70 13.00
N LEU A 33 20.84 -7.71 13.86
CA LEU A 33 19.55 -7.04 13.90
C LEU A 33 19.37 -6.16 12.66
N ILE A 34 18.22 -6.29 12.03
CA ILE A 34 17.85 -5.51 10.84
C ILE A 34 16.92 -4.36 11.22
N GLY A 35 17.05 -3.25 10.51
CA GLY A 35 16.12 -2.12 10.65
C GLY A 35 14.74 -2.51 10.12
N GLU A 36 13.75 -2.50 10.99
CA GLU A 36 12.37 -2.88 10.68
C GLU A 36 11.38 -1.74 10.95
N HIS A 37 10.25 -1.75 10.25
CA HIS A 37 9.16 -0.80 10.42
C HIS A 37 8.04 -1.39 11.28
N SER A 38 7.71 -0.72 12.39
CA SER A 38 6.55 -1.05 13.23
C SER A 38 5.25 -1.02 12.43
N THR A 39 5.10 0.01 11.60
CA THR A 39 4.03 0.17 10.61
C THR A 39 4.60 -0.16 9.23
N PRO A 40 4.04 -1.14 8.49
CA PRO A 40 4.54 -1.51 7.17
C PRO A 40 4.78 -0.29 6.26
N ASN A 41 5.94 -0.24 5.61
CA ASN A 41 6.33 0.85 4.70
C ASN A 41 5.33 1.04 3.54
N ALA A 42 4.58 -0.01 3.20
CA ALA A 42 3.48 0.04 2.23
C ALA A 42 2.30 0.92 2.68
N TRP A 43 2.15 1.19 3.97
CA TRP A 43 1.14 2.08 4.55
C TRP A 43 1.71 3.44 4.90
N ARG A 44 2.90 3.48 5.50
CA ARG A 44 3.56 4.73 5.89
C ARG A 44 5.02 4.72 5.46
N ARG A 45 5.36 5.58 4.50
CA ARG A 45 6.74 5.74 4.04
C ARG A 45 7.58 6.46 5.09
N ALA A 46 8.50 5.75 5.73
CA ALA A 46 9.36 6.28 6.79
C ALA A 46 10.70 5.52 6.87
N LYS A 47 11.64 6.04 7.66
CA LYS A 47 12.81 5.25 8.09
C LYS A 47 12.36 4.11 9.02
N PRO A 48 13.12 3.02 9.12
CA PRO A 48 12.92 2.02 10.15
C PRO A 48 12.94 2.66 11.54
N ASP A 49 12.05 2.23 12.41
CA ASP A 49 11.86 2.76 13.76
C ASP A 49 12.12 1.70 14.84
N GLN A 50 12.54 0.50 14.43
CA GLN A 50 12.84 -0.63 15.30
C GLN A 50 14.02 -1.45 14.72
N LEU A 51 14.70 -2.22 15.57
CA LEU A 51 15.66 -3.26 15.18
C LEU A 51 15.13 -4.63 15.58
N MET A 52 15.23 -5.60 14.68
CA MET A 52 14.60 -6.91 14.86
C MET A 52 15.50 -8.02 14.31
N CYS A 53 15.49 -9.21 14.93
CA CYS A 53 16.19 -10.36 14.36
C CYS A 53 15.44 -10.93 13.15
N ALA A 54 16.15 -11.65 12.29
CA ALA A 54 15.58 -12.23 11.07
C ALA A 54 14.39 -13.19 11.34
N ALA A 55 14.45 -13.96 12.43
CA ALA A 55 13.39 -14.88 12.82
C ALA A 55 12.09 -14.14 13.18
N CYS A 56 12.18 -13.15 14.08
CA CYS A 56 11.04 -12.31 14.46
C CYS A 56 10.49 -11.50 13.28
N HIS A 57 11.37 -10.95 12.45
CA HIS A 57 10.99 -10.23 11.24
C HIS A 57 10.16 -11.10 10.29
N LYS A 58 10.55 -12.37 10.08
CA LYS A 58 9.81 -13.31 9.24
C LYS A 58 8.40 -13.55 9.79
N VAL A 59 8.25 -13.74 11.10
CA VAL A 59 6.94 -13.94 11.75
C VAL A 59 6.06 -12.70 11.58
N LYS A 60 6.60 -11.51 11.87
CA LYS A 60 5.89 -10.24 11.67
C LYS A 60 5.45 -10.06 10.22
N THR A 61 6.36 -10.27 9.27
CA THR A 61 6.07 -10.14 7.84
C THR A 61 4.90 -11.03 7.41
N LEU A 62 4.86 -12.28 7.88
CA LEU A 62 3.75 -13.20 7.57
C LEU A 62 2.42 -12.72 8.16
N ARG A 63 2.42 -12.08 9.33
CA ARG A 63 1.23 -11.45 9.91
C ARG A 63 0.79 -10.24 9.09
N ASP A 64 1.72 -9.36 8.73
CA ASP A 64 1.44 -8.14 7.98
C ASP A 64 0.90 -8.44 6.58
N ILE A 65 1.46 -9.43 5.88
CA ILE A 65 1.00 -9.85 4.54
C ILE A 65 -0.49 -10.21 4.56
N LYS A 66 -1.00 -10.86 5.62
CA LYS A 66 -2.43 -11.19 5.75
C LYS A 66 -3.32 -9.94 5.80
N ALA A 67 -2.80 -8.83 6.31
CA ALA A 67 -3.51 -7.55 6.39
C ALA A 67 -3.45 -6.75 5.08
N ILE A 68 -2.46 -7.01 4.21
CA ILE A 68 -2.29 -6.28 2.95
C ILE A 68 -3.42 -6.62 1.96
N TRP A 69 -4.14 -5.60 1.50
CA TRP A 69 -5.25 -5.73 0.53
C TRP A 69 -4.86 -6.47 -0.76
N LYS A 70 -3.62 -6.33 -1.21
CA LYS A 70 -3.12 -7.09 -2.37
C LYS A 70 -3.17 -8.60 -2.11
N ALA A 71 -2.75 -9.06 -0.93
CA ALA A 71 -2.83 -10.48 -0.57
C ALA A 71 -4.28 -10.96 -0.51
N LYS A 72 -5.17 -10.15 0.07
CA LYS A 72 -6.62 -10.42 0.09
C LYS A 72 -7.24 -10.49 -1.31
N ARG A 73 -6.72 -9.73 -2.28
CA ARG A 73 -7.17 -9.84 -3.68
C ARG A 73 -6.67 -11.11 -4.35
N LEU A 74 -5.39 -11.44 -4.16
CA LEU A 74 -4.77 -12.61 -4.78
C LEU A 74 -5.34 -13.93 -4.25
N ASN A 75 -5.75 -13.98 -2.98
CA ASN A 75 -6.36 -15.19 -2.40
C ASN A 75 -7.90 -15.24 -2.52
N GLY A 76 -8.50 -14.30 -3.27
CA GLY A 76 -9.95 -14.26 -3.50
C GLY A 76 -10.81 -13.76 -2.33
N ALA A 77 -10.23 -13.43 -1.17
CA ALA A 77 -10.97 -12.88 -0.03
C ALA A 77 -11.53 -11.47 -0.29
N ALA A 78 -10.97 -10.75 -1.26
CA ALA A 78 -11.42 -9.43 -1.68
C ALA A 78 -11.47 -9.31 -3.21
N LEU A 79 -12.57 -8.79 -3.73
CA LEU A 79 -12.67 -8.49 -5.17
C LEU A 79 -11.82 -7.28 -5.55
N SER A 80 -11.12 -7.40 -6.68
CA SER A 80 -10.52 -6.27 -7.39
C SER A 80 -11.57 -5.25 -7.84
N GLN A 81 -11.13 -4.05 -8.22
CA GLN A 81 -12.04 -3.04 -8.76
C GLN A 81 -12.69 -3.52 -10.06
N TYR A 82 -11.94 -4.20 -10.93
CA TYR A 82 -12.46 -4.79 -12.17
C TYR A 82 -13.55 -5.82 -11.88
N GLU A 83 -13.30 -6.76 -10.97
CA GLU A 83 -14.30 -7.78 -10.61
C GLU A 83 -15.52 -7.17 -9.93
N ARG A 84 -15.34 -6.14 -9.09
CA ARG A 84 -16.47 -5.38 -8.52
C ARG A 84 -17.28 -4.69 -9.61
N ARG A 85 -16.65 -4.05 -10.60
CA ARG A 85 -17.35 -3.43 -11.72
C ARG A 85 -18.05 -4.47 -12.61
N LYS A 86 -17.44 -5.63 -12.80
CA LYS A 86 -18.06 -6.74 -13.54
C LYS A 86 -19.30 -7.28 -12.81
N ARG A 87 -19.24 -7.42 -11.48
CA ARG A 87 -20.32 -8.01 -10.67
C ARG A 87 -21.43 -7.03 -10.30
N TYR A 88 -21.07 -5.78 -10.00
CA TYR A 88 -21.96 -4.77 -9.43
C TYR A 88 -22.00 -3.46 -10.23
N GLY A 89 -21.33 -3.38 -11.38
CA GLY A 89 -21.36 -2.19 -12.24
C GLY A 89 -22.75 -1.92 -12.81
N ALA A 90 -22.90 -0.79 -13.49
CA ALA A 90 -24.17 -0.39 -14.10
C ALA A 90 -24.71 -1.50 -15.01
N GLN A 91 -25.82 -2.12 -14.58
CA GLN A 91 -26.52 -3.15 -15.37
C GLN A 91 -27.47 -2.53 -16.40
N LEU A 92 -27.88 -1.27 -16.16
CA LEU A 92 -28.68 -0.52 -17.11
C LEU A 92 -27.81 -0.18 -18.31
N ARG A 93 -28.24 -0.61 -19.50
CA ARG A 93 -27.66 -0.12 -20.76
C ARG A 93 -27.84 1.39 -20.78
N GLY A 94 -26.73 2.13 -20.86
CA GLY A 94 -26.77 3.57 -21.04
C GLY A 94 -27.67 3.90 -22.22
N ARG A 95 -28.59 4.85 -22.04
CA ARG A 95 -29.37 5.40 -23.16
C ARG A 95 -28.36 5.93 -24.17
N PRO A 96 -28.46 5.57 -25.48
CA PRO A 96 -27.59 6.17 -26.47
C PRO A 96 -27.72 7.69 -26.32
N PHE A 97 -26.58 8.39 -26.32
CA PHE A 97 -26.58 9.85 -26.30
C PHE A 97 -27.45 10.29 -27.48
N GLU A 98 -28.50 11.07 -27.20
CA GLU A 98 -29.32 11.65 -28.26
C GLU A 98 -28.37 12.47 -29.14
N GLN A 99 -28.08 11.95 -30.34
CA GLN A 99 -27.28 12.73 -31.27
C GLN A 99 -28.09 14.00 -31.55
N PRO A 100 -27.49 15.20 -31.42
CA PRO A 100 -28.19 16.41 -31.80
C PRO A 100 -28.65 16.22 -33.25
N HIS A 101 -29.94 16.42 -33.47
CA HIS A 101 -30.56 16.36 -34.79
C HIS A 101 -29.69 17.23 -35.71
N ARG A 102 -28.94 16.61 -36.64
CA ARG A 102 -28.28 17.41 -37.68
C ARG A 102 -29.43 18.05 -38.46
N PRO A 103 -29.59 19.39 -38.46
CA PRO A 103 -30.52 20.00 -39.39
C PRO A 103 -30.04 19.62 -40.79
N SER A 104 -30.91 18.98 -41.57
CA SER A 104 -30.64 18.81 -42.99
C SER A 104 -30.49 20.21 -43.58
N SER A 105 -29.29 20.52 -44.07
CA SER A 105 -29.02 21.52 -45.11
C SER A 105 -29.97 22.74 -45.11
N GLY A 106 -29.61 23.77 -44.37
CA GLY A 106 -30.30 25.06 -44.42
C GLY A 106 -29.66 26.07 -43.48
N GLU A 107 -28.56 26.67 -43.94
CA GLU A 107 -27.91 27.92 -43.50
C GLU A 107 -27.81 28.23 -41.99
N ALA A 108 -26.55 28.28 -41.51
CA ALA A 108 -26.25 28.76 -40.16
C ALA A 108 -26.40 30.30 -40.07
N PRO A 109 -27.20 30.84 -39.13
CA PRO A 109 -27.57 32.27 -39.09
C PRO A 109 -26.47 33.23 -38.59
N TRP A 110 -25.27 32.73 -38.28
CA TRP A 110 -24.21 33.52 -37.63
C TRP A 110 -23.14 34.06 -38.59
N LYS A 111 -23.34 33.95 -39.91
CA LYS A 111 -22.55 34.72 -40.87
C LYS A 111 -23.31 36.00 -41.25
N ARG A 112 -23.02 37.08 -40.54
CA ARG A 112 -23.12 38.46 -41.02
C ARG A 112 -21.82 39.17 -40.75
#